data_AF-A0A812YUN5-F1
#
_entry.id   AF-A0A812YUN5-F1
#
_cell.length_a   1.000
_cell.length_b   1.000
_cell.length_c   1.000
_cell.angle_alpha   90.00
_cell.angle_beta   90.00
_cell.angle_gamma   90.00
#
_symmetry.space_group_name_H-M   'P 1'
#
loop_
_entity.id
_entity.type
_entity.pdbx_description
1 polymer ?
#
loop_
_entity_poly.entity_id
_entity_poly.type
_entity_poly.pdbx_seq_one_letter_code
_entity_poly.pdbx_strand_id
1 'polypeptide(L)'
;MEWRRTSKQTRSPRVLIQHLTEMGRLDRSESILDFSKKLVSAQKDLRKFNADIKLDVEQQKFFECRWWCMSLATADKTHFAESDVYDIVSANLRDLFVHCRDGDESVRRSAHHLILKYAAFGSQPFVQQLTSEAMLGLMADLLPEPAELSNETSFQALRCSRPLEWIIRALTKPQRQKWVSLLVRLLQGQNQKSYQSTLIDRLTLLWRADDDPRRSYAEADQQLQALEQHSSRDVMLALYKLRKC
;
A
#
# COMPACT_ATOMS: atom_id res chain seq x y z
N MET A 1 5.23 0.00 -23.45
CA MET A 1 5.71 -1.11 -24.31
C MET A 1 7.21 -1.00 -24.67
N GLU A 2 7.95 0.03 -24.23
CA GLU A 2 9.40 0.16 -24.43
C GLU A 2 10.26 -0.77 -23.57
N TRP A 3 9.76 -1.19 -22.40
CA TRP A 3 10.51 -1.97 -21.42
C TRP A 3 11.12 -3.26 -21.98
N ARG A 4 10.35 -4.05 -22.77
CA ARG A 4 10.84 -5.31 -23.38
C ARG A 4 11.95 -5.04 -24.38
N ARG A 5 11.91 -3.88 -25.03
CA ARG A 5 12.84 -3.53 -26.10
C ARG A 5 14.16 -3.05 -25.52
N THR A 6 14.15 -2.11 -24.58
CA THR A 6 15.37 -1.58 -23.92
C THR A 6 16.12 -2.67 -23.14
N SER A 7 15.38 -3.47 -22.38
CA SER A 7 15.86 -4.69 -21.72
C SER A 7 16.57 -5.64 -22.68
N LYS A 8 15.90 -6.06 -23.76
CA LYS A 8 16.43 -7.02 -24.73
C LYS A 8 17.62 -6.50 -25.53
N GLN A 9 17.73 -5.18 -25.68
CA GLN A 9 18.81 -4.54 -26.43
C GLN A 9 20.07 -4.30 -25.57
N THR A 10 19.99 -4.46 -24.26
CA THR A 10 21.13 -4.23 -23.38
C THR A 10 22.08 -5.43 -23.42
N ARG A 11 23.34 -5.18 -23.80
CA ARG A 11 24.38 -6.22 -23.94
C ARG A 11 24.93 -6.74 -22.60
N SER A 12 24.63 -6.07 -21.49
CA SER A 12 25.01 -6.51 -20.13
C SER A 12 23.89 -6.22 -19.12
N PRO A 13 23.06 -7.22 -18.76
CA PRO A 13 22.02 -7.07 -17.74
C PRO A 13 22.54 -6.55 -16.40
N ARG A 14 23.80 -6.87 -16.05
CA ARG A 14 24.45 -6.42 -14.81
C ARG A 14 24.62 -4.91 -14.72
N VAL A 15 25.05 -4.26 -15.81
CA VAL A 15 25.22 -2.80 -15.86
C VAL A 15 23.88 -2.10 -15.64
N LEU A 16 22.82 -2.70 -16.18
CA LEU A 16 21.48 -2.16 -16.09
C LEU A 16 20.87 -2.34 -14.70
N ILE A 17 21.13 -3.47 -14.05
CA ILE A 17 20.80 -3.72 -12.64
C ILE A 17 21.53 -2.73 -11.74
N GLN A 18 22.84 -2.54 -11.95
CA GLN A 18 23.62 -1.57 -11.19
C GLN A 18 23.05 -0.16 -11.37
N HIS A 19 22.77 0.24 -12.61
CA HIS A 19 22.19 1.55 -12.90
C HIS A 19 20.82 1.75 -12.21
N LEU A 20 19.95 0.74 -12.25
CA LEU A 20 18.68 0.76 -11.50
C LEU A 20 18.89 0.86 -9.99
N THR A 21 19.88 0.15 -9.46
CA THR A 21 20.21 0.13 -8.04
C THR A 21 20.82 1.44 -7.58
N GLU A 22 21.48 2.20 -8.46
CA GLU A 22 22.05 3.50 -8.11
C GLU A 22 21.01 4.64 -8.26
N MET A 23 20.28 4.66 -9.37
CA MET A 23 19.41 5.78 -9.74
C MET A 23 17.94 5.59 -9.35
N GLY A 24 17.53 4.34 -9.13
CA GLY A 24 16.15 3.96 -8.83
C GLY A 24 15.80 3.93 -7.34
N ARG A 25 16.74 4.25 -6.45
CA ARG A 25 16.55 4.16 -4.99
C ARG A 25 15.56 5.21 -4.48
N LEU A 26 14.85 4.80 -3.44
CA LEU A 26 13.87 5.60 -2.71
C LEU A 26 14.27 5.69 -1.22
N ASP A 27 15.58 5.73 -0.96
CA ASP A 27 16.21 5.78 0.36
C ASP A 27 16.11 7.17 1.02
N ARG A 28 16.03 8.23 0.21
CA ARG A 28 15.95 9.62 0.69
C ARG A 28 14.55 10.22 0.57
N SER A 29 14.20 11.07 1.53
CA SER A 29 12.92 11.80 1.56
C SER A 29 12.69 12.60 0.28
N GLU A 30 13.71 13.28 -0.24
CA GLU A 30 13.62 14.09 -1.46
C GLU A 30 13.28 13.22 -2.67
N SER A 31 13.91 12.04 -2.78
CA SER A 31 13.67 11.07 -3.85
C SER A 31 12.22 10.57 -3.84
N ILE A 32 11.66 10.31 -2.65
CA ILE A 32 10.27 9.87 -2.47
C ILE A 32 9.29 10.98 -2.85
N LEU A 33 9.49 12.19 -2.32
CA LEU A 33 8.61 13.34 -2.57
C LEU A 33 8.60 13.70 -4.05
N ASP A 34 9.79 13.79 -4.65
CA ASP A 34 9.98 14.10 -6.06
C ASP A 34 9.30 13.06 -6.96
N PHE A 35 9.58 11.77 -6.73
CA PHE A 35 9.02 10.70 -7.55
C PHE A 35 7.50 10.61 -7.42
N SER A 36 6.97 10.70 -6.19
CA SER A 36 5.53 10.73 -5.92
C SER A 36 4.84 11.90 -6.65
N LYS A 37 5.42 13.10 -6.59
CA LYS A 37 4.88 14.28 -7.28
C LYS A 37 4.86 14.09 -8.80
N LYS A 38 5.96 13.63 -9.39
CA LYS A 38 6.04 13.36 -10.84
C LYS A 38 5.05 12.28 -11.26
N LEU A 39 4.89 11.24 -10.44
CA LEU A 39 3.95 10.16 -10.68
C LEU A 39 2.50 10.64 -10.73
N VAL A 40 2.12 11.54 -9.81
CA VAL A 40 0.80 12.18 -9.81
C VAL A 40 0.61 13.06 -11.05
N SER A 41 1.64 13.84 -11.43
CA SER A 41 1.58 14.66 -12.65
C SER A 41 1.39 13.82 -13.91
N ALA A 42 2.14 12.72 -14.05
CA ALA A 42 2.03 11.80 -15.17
C ALA A 42 0.64 11.13 -15.25
N GLN A 43 0.01 10.85 -14.11
CA GLN A 43 -1.36 10.32 -14.04
C GLN A 43 -2.43 11.33 -14.44
N LYS A 44 -2.21 12.61 -14.17
CA LYS A 44 -3.17 13.68 -14.50
C LYS A 44 -3.12 14.05 -15.98
N ASP A 45 -1.92 14.23 -16.53
CA ASP A 45 -1.72 14.57 -17.94
C ASP A 45 -0.37 14.04 -18.42
N LEU A 46 -0.39 12.84 -18.99
CA LEU A 46 0.79 12.17 -19.49
C LEU A 46 1.45 12.93 -20.64
N ARG A 47 0.67 13.62 -21.49
CA ARG A 47 1.23 14.35 -22.64
C ARG A 47 2.03 15.56 -22.17
N LYS A 48 1.44 16.35 -21.27
CA LYS A 48 2.12 17.51 -20.68
C LYS A 48 3.34 17.08 -19.87
N PHE A 49 3.19 16.07 -19.02
CA PHE A 49 4.31 15.55 -18.24
C PHE A 49 5.50 15.13 -19.13
N ASN A 50 5.23 14.41 -20.21
CA ASN A 50 6.27 13.98 -21.14
C ASN A 50 6.92 15.15 -21.90
N ALA A 51 6.19 16.24 -22.16
CA ALA A 51 6.77 17.45 -22.76
C ALA A 51 7.69 18.17 -21.76
N ASP A 52 7.23 18.34 -20.52
CA ASP A 52 7.95 19.07 -19.48
C ASP A 52 9.21 18.31 -19.03
N ILE A 53 9.12 17.00 -18.80
CA ILE A 53 10.25 16.22 -18.27
C ILE A 53 11.39 16.07 -19.30
N LYS A 54 11.08 16.10 -20.60
CA LYS A 54 12.10 16.04 -21.66
C LYS A 54 13.01 17.27 -21.71
N LEU A 55 12.58 18.38 -21.10
CA LEU A 55 13.39 19.59 -20.99
C LEU A 55 14.53 19.43 -19.96
N ASP A 56 14.42 18.44 -19.07
CA ASP A 56 15.41 18.14 -18.03
C ASP A 56 15.83 16.66 -18.11
N VAL A 57 16.92 16.42 -18.85
CA VAL A 57 17.45 15.08 -19.12
C VAL A 57 17.82 14.32 -17.85
N GLU A 58 18.28 15.02 -16.81
CA GLU A 58 18.66 14.38 -15.55
C GLU A 58 17.41 13.93 -14.78
N GLN A 59 16.41 14.81 -14.66
CA GLN A 59 15.15 14.48 -14.01
C GLN A 59 14.37 13.39 -14.75
N GLN A 60 14.46 13.36 -16.09
CA GLN A 60 13.93 12.28 -16.90
C GLN A 60 14.58 10.94 -16.53
N LYS A 61 15.91 10.87 -16.45
CA LYS A 61 16.63 9.64 -16.10
C LYS A 61 16.23 9.10 -14.73
N PHE A 62 16.19 9.96 -13.71
CA PHE A 62 15.77 9.55 -12.36
C PHE A 62 14.33 9.04 -12.34
N PHE A 63 13.41 9.74 -13.01
CA PHE A 63 12.02 9.31 -13.09
C PHE A 63 11.88 7.96 -13.80
N GLU A 64 12.54 7.79 -14.95
CA GLU A 64 12.52 6.54 -15.71
C GLU A 64 13.07 5.37 -14.89
N CYS A 65 14.20 5.55 -14.18
CA CYS A 65 14.78 4.50 -13.35
C CYS A 65 13.84 4.06 -12.21
N ARG A 66 13.24 5.02 -11.49
CA ARG A 66 12.31 4.73 -10.37
C ARG A 66 11.00 4.13 -10.87
N TRP A 67 10.47 4.67 -11.97
CA TRP A 67 9.31 4.10 -12.66
C TRP A 67 9.59 2.66 -13.09
N TRP A 68 10.82 2.39 -13.53
CA TRP A 68 11.19 1.07 -13.98
C TRP A 68 11.32 0.07 -12.83
N CYS A 69 11.93 0.46 -11.70
CA CYS A 69 11.92 -0.35 -10.48
C CYS A 69 10.50 -0.70 -10.03
N MET A 70 9.59 0.28 -10.05
CA MET A 70 8.18 0.06 -9.70
C MET A 70 7.47 -0.86 -10.70
N SER A 71 7.79 -0.76 -12.00
CA SER A 71 7.22 -1.62 -13.02
C SER A 71 7.65 -3.09 -12.87
N LEU A 72 8.86 -3.34 -12.37
CA LEU A 72 9.33 -4.70 -12.08
C LEU A 72 8.51 -5.39 -10.98
N ALA A 73 7.91 -4.62 -10.07
CA ALA A 73 7.06 -5.16 -9.01
C ALA A 73 5.78 -5.83 -9.53
N THR A 74 5.33 -5.51 -10.75
CA THR A 74 4.10 -6.05 -11.38
C THR A 74 4.36 -6.77 -12.70
N ALA A 75 5.61 -6.84 -13.15
CA ALA A 75 5.96 -7.48 -14.41
C ALA A 75 5.88 -9.00 -14.27
N ASP A 76 4.96 -9.63 -14.99
CA ASP A 76 4.79 -11.10 -15.04
C ASP A 76 5.99 -11.82 -15.66
N LYS A 77 6.68 -11.14 -16.58
CA LYS A 77 7.85 -11.64 -17.28
C LYS A 77 8.86 -10.52 -17.39
N THR A 78 10.13 -10.83 -17.15
CA THR A 78 11.26 -9.96 -17.44
C THR A 78 12.45 -10.80 -17.86
N HIS A 79 13.41 -10.19 -18.54
CA HIS A 79 14.72 -10.78 -18.84
C HIS A 79 15.67 -10.86 -17.64
N PHE A 80 15.33 -10.19 -16.53
CA PHE A 80 16.13 -10.24 -15.30
C PHE A 80 15.86 -11.54 -14.56
N ALA A 81 16.86 -12.02 -13.81
CA ALA A 81 16.63 -13.12 -12.90
C ALA A 81 15.65 -12.68 -11.80
N GLU A 82 14.87 -13.62 -11.28
CA GLU A 82 13.92 -13.34 -10.19
C GLU A 82 14.63 -12.77 -8.95
N SER A 83 15.85 -13.23 -8.67
CA SER A 83 16.69 -12.70 -7.59
C SER A 83 17.01 -11.22 -7.79
N ASP A 84 17.36 -10.80 -9.02
CA ASP A 84 17.70 -9.40 -9.30
C ASP A 84 16.47 -8.50 -9.14
N VAL A 85 15.31 -8.99 -9.59
CA VAL A 85 14.03 -8.29 -9.41
C VAL A 85 13.69 -8.17 -7.93
N TYR A 86 13.85 -9.26 -7.18
CA TYR A 86 13.63 -9.28 -5.75
C TYR A 86 14.52 -8.25 -5.04
N ASP A 87 15.82 -8.23 -5.34
CA ASP A 87 16.77 -7.33 -4.69
C ASP A 87 16.43 -5.85 -4.94
N ILE A 88 16.19 -5.48 -6.20
CA ILE A 88 15.84 -4.09 -6.58
C ILE A 88 14.53 -3.65 -5.91
N VAL A 89 13.48 -4.46 -6.05
CA VAL A 89 12.14 -4.10 -5.59
C VAL A 89 12.04 -4.15 -4.07
N SER A 90 12.61 -5.17 -3.43
CA SER A 90 12.57 -5.31 -1.96
C SER A 90 13.36 -4.21 -1.27
N ALA A 91 14.50 -3.78 -1.83
CA ALA A 91 15.27 -2.67 -1.27
C ALA A 91 14.44 -1.37 -1.29
N ASN A 92 13.76 -1.05 -2.39
CA ASN A 92 12.90 0.13 -2.46
C ASN A 92 11.68 0.02 -1.54
N LEU A 93 11.06 -1.15 -1.42
CA LEU A 93 9.96 -1.36 -0.48
C LEU A 93 10.39 -1.16 0.97
N ARG A 94 11.56 -1.69 1.36
CA ARG A 94 12.12 -1.52 2.71
C ARG A 94 12.34 -0.05 3.03
N ASP A 95 12.94 0.72 2.13
CA ASP A 95 13.12 2.16 2.35
C ASP A 95 11.77 2.86 2.50
N LEU A 96 10.80 2.56 1.63
CA LEU A 96 9.45 3.13 1.72
C LEU A 96 8.77 2.80 3.04
N PHE A 97 8.94 1.58 3.57
CA PHE A 97 8.37 1.19 4.86
C PHE A 97 9.01 1.95 6.03
N VAL A 98 10.32 2.19 6.00
CA VAL A 98 11.00 3.05 6.98
C VAL A 98 10.41 4.46 6.92
N HIS A 99 10.28 5.03 5.73
CA HIS A 99 9.71 6.37 5.54
C HIS A 99 8.23 6.47 5.91
N CYS A 100 7.45 5.40 5.80
CA CYS A 100 6.09 5.34 6.32
C CYS A 100 6.02 5.42 7.85
N ARG A 101 7.04 4.89 8.55
CA ARG A 101 7.10 4.89 10.01
C ARG A 101 7.68 6.20 10.54
N ASP A 102 8.83 6.61 10.01
CA ASP A 102 9.70 7.61 10.64
C ASP A 102 9.70 8.97 9.89
N GLY A 103 9.11 9.03 8.71
CA GLY A 103 9.07 10.25 7.90
C GLY A 103 8.14 11.34 8.46
N ASP A 104 8.34 12.57 8.00
CA ASP A 104 7.35 13.64 8.22
C ASP A 104 6.02 13.33 7.51
N GLU A 105 4.98 14.12 7.77
CA GLU A 105 3.64 13.89 7.20
C GLU A 105 3.64 13.83 5.66
N SER A 106 4.44 14.67 5.00
CA SER A 106 4.50 14.76 3.54
C SER A 106 5.22 13.55 2.93
N VAL A 107 6.29 13.10 3.60
CA VAL A 107 7.08 11.93 3.23
C VAL A 107 6.27 10.66 3.46
N ARG A 108 5.68 10.47 4.65
CA ARG A 108 4.78 9.33 4.94
C ARG A 108 3.66 9.23 3.94
N ARG A 109 3.04 10.36 3.59
CA ARG A 109 1.97 10.42 2.59
C ARG A 109 2.43 9.95 1.22
N SER A 110 3.61 10.38 0.79
CA SER A 110 4.18 10.02 -0.49
C SER A 110 4.66 8.57 -0.52
N ALA A 111 5.27 8.10 0.57
CA ALA A 111 5.68 6.71 0.73
C ALA A 111 4.48 5.74 0.64
N HIS A 112 3.39 6.02 1.36
CA HIS A 112 2.15 5.23 1.24
C HIS A 112 1.57 5.27 -0.18
N HIS A 113 1.64 6.41 -0.87
CA HIS A 113 1.20 6.50 -2.26
C HIS A 113 2.03 5.59 -3.17
N LEU A 114 3.35 5.56 -3.00
CA LEU A 114 4.25 4.72 -3.79
C LEU A 114 4.08 3.23 -3.46
N ILE A 115 3.96 2.85 -2.18
CA ILE A 115 3.69 1.45 -1.78
C ILE A 115 2.43 0.93 -2.46
N LEU A 116 1.36 1.72 -2.51
CA LEU A 116 0.13 1.35 -3.21
C LEU A 116 0.37 1.04 -4.70
N LYS A 117 1.35 1.70 -5.32
CA LYS A 117 1.70 1.50 -6.74
C LYS A 117 2.58 0.27 -6.94
N TYR A 118 3.47 -0.02 -6.01
CA TYR A 118 4.22 -1.28 -6.00
C TYR A 118 3.29 -2.48 -5.75
N ALA A 119 2.38 -2.37 -4.78
CA ALA A 119 1.39 -3.38 -4.43
C ALA A 119 0.15 -3.38 -5.35
N ALA A 120 0.29 -2.87 -6.58
CA ALA A 120 -0.80 -2.82 -7.53
C ALA A 120 -1.31 -4.23 -7.89
N PHE A 121 -2.49 -4.30 -8.52
CA PHE A 121 -3.08 -5.57 -8.95
C PHE A 121 -2.11 -6.30 -9.90
N GLY A 122 -1.87 -7.58 -9.64
CA GLY A 122 -0.88 -8.38 -10.37
C GLY A 122 0.57 -8.15 -9.91
N SER A 123 0.78 -7.51 -8.77
CA SER A 123 2.10 -7.46 -8.13
C SER A 123 2.64 -8.86 -7.84
N GLN A 124 3.97 -8.98 -7.84
CA GLN A 124 4.68 -10.23 -7.56
C GLN A 124 4.37 -10.75 -6.14
N PRO A 125 4.32 -12.09 -5.92
CA PRO A 125 3.96 -12.66 -4.61
C PRO A 125 4.81 -12.13 -3.45
N PHE A 126 6.12 -11.93 -3.66
CA PHE A 126 6.99 -11.39 -2.61
C PHE A 126 6.67 -9.93 -2.27
N VAL A 127 6.21 -9.12 -3.24
CA VAL A 127 5.78 -7.74 -3.03
C VAL A 127 4.53 -7.71 -2.16
N GLN A 128 3.59 -8.59 -2.44
CA GLN A 128 2.35 -8.74 -1.67
C GLN A 128 2.67 -9.15 -0.23
N GLN A 129 3.56 -10.13 -0.04
CA GLN A 129 3.96 -10.59 1.29
C GLN A 129 4.64 -9.46 2.09
N LEU A 130 5.69 -8.84 1.53
CA LEU A 130 6.41 -7.74 2.20
C LEU A 130 5.47 -6.57 2.56
N THR A 131 4.57 -6.20 1.64
CA THR A 131 3.58 -5.15 1.89
C THR A 131 2.61 -5.53 2.99
N SER A 132 2.10 -6.77 2.99
CA SER A 132 1.16 -7.23 4.00
C SER A 132 1.77 -7.21 5.39
N GLU A 133 2.98 -7.74 5.56
CA GLU A 133 3.69 -7.80 6.84
C GLU A 133 3.99 -6.39 7.36
N ALA A 134 4.55 -5.53 6.51
CA ALA A 134 4.93 -4.17 6.90
C ALA A 134 3.72 -3.31 7.27
N MET A 135 2.66 -3.32 6.45
CA MET A 135 1.48 -2.49 6.70
C MET A 135 0.68 -2.98 7.92
N LEU A 136 0.56 -4.30 8.12
CA LEU A 136 -0.09 -4.85 9.33
C LEU A 136 0.74 -4.64 10.59
N GLY A 137 2.07 -4.65 10.47
CA GLY A 137 2.98 -4.30 11.55
C GLY A 137 2.81 -2.84 11.96
N LEU A 138 2.96 -1.91 11.01
CA LEU A 138 2.82 -0.49 11.26
C LEU A 138 1.43 -0.12 11.80
N MET A 139 0.37 -0.73 11.27
CA MET A 139 -0.98 -0.49 11.76
C MET A 139 -1.19 -1.01 13.20
N ALA A 140 -0.50 -2.08 13.60
CA ALA A 140 -0.51 -2.56 14.99
C ALA A 140 0.27 -1.60 15.92
N ASP A 141 1.43 -1.10 15.48
CA ASP A 141 2.24 -0.13 16.22
C ASP A 141 1.45 1.19 16.47
N LEU A 142 0.65 1.61 15.48
CA LEU A 142 -0.19 2.81 15.56
C LEU A 142 -1.43 2.65 16.46
N LEU A 143 -1.89 1.42 16.73
CA LEU A 143 -3.16 1.15 17.41
C LEU A 143 -2.95 0.37 18.72
N PRO A 144 -2.27 0.95 19.74
CA PRO A 144 -2.09 0.31 21.03
C PRO A 144 -3.43 0.16 21.79
N GLU A 145 -3.54 -0.89 22.60
CA GLU A 145 -4.68 -1.15 23.51
C GLU A 145 -4.53 -0.36 24.83
N PRO A 146 -5.61 0.16 25.44
CA PRO A 146 -6.67 1.00 24.88
C PRO A 146 -6.35 2.49 25.10
N ALA A 147 -6.34 3.28 24.02
CA ALA A 147 -6.15 4.74 24.09
C ALA A 147 -7.09 5.46 23.12
N GLU A 148 -7.52 6.67 23.48
CA GLU A 148 -8.18 7.58 22.54
C GLU A 148 -7.27 7.82 21.33
N LEU A 149 -7.77 7.53 20.13
CA LEU A 149 -6.99 7.68 18.91
C LEU A 149 -7.06 9.12 18.41
N SER A 150 -5.90 9.75 18.25
CA SER A 150 -5.82 11.02 17.55
C SER A 150 -6.23 10.86 16.08
N ASN A 151 -6.81 11.91 15.49
CA ASN A 151 -7.19 11.90 14.07
C ASN A 151 -6.00 11.54 13.16
N GLU A 152 -4.80 12.02 13.50
CA GLU A 152 -3.58 11.71 12.73
C GLU A 152 -3.25 10.22 12.80
N THR A 153 -3.30 9.61 13.99
CA THR A 153 -3.06 8.17 14.17
C THR A 153 -4.06 7.34 13.36
N SER A 154 -5.34 7.69 13.43
CA SER A 154 -6.39 7.01 12.68
C SER A 154 -6.22 7.18 11.17
N PHE A 155 -5.81 8.36 10.71
CA PHE A 155 -5.55 8.62 9.30
C PHE A 155 -4.34 7.83 8.78
N GLN A 156 -3.28 7.70 9.57
CA GLN A 156 -2.11 6.87 9.21
C GLN A 156 -2.46 5.38 9.20
N ALA A 157 -3.23 4.88 10.17
CA ALA A 157 -3.71 3.51 10.17
C ALA A 157 -4.59 3.22 8.93
N LEU A 158 -5.46 4.17 8.54
CA LEU A 158 -6.24 4.05 7.30
C LEU A 158 -5.35 4.01 6.04
N ARG A 159 -4.24 4.76 6.00
CA ARG A 159 -3.29 4.71 4.89
C ARG A 159 -2.60 3.35 4.78
N CYS A 160 -2.20 2.75 5.91
CA CYS A 160 -1.65 1.39 5.96
C CYS A 160 -2.59 0.36 5.34
N SER A 161 -3.89 0.53 5.55
CA SER A 161 -4.88 -0.40 5.05
C SER A 161 -5.19 -0.28 3.54
N ARG A 162 -4.80 0.81 2.86
CA ARG A 162 -5.09 0.97 1.41
C ARG A 162 -4.37 -0.08 0.53
N PRO A 163 -3.04 -0.29 0.67
CA PRO A 163 -2.37 -1.35 -0.08
C PRO A 163 -2.94 -2.75 0.20
N LEU A 164 -3.39 -3.01 1.43
CA LEU A 164 -3.97 -4.31 1.82
C LEU A 164 -5.24 -4.66 1.04
N GLU A 165 -6.06 -3.67 0.69
CA GLU A 165 -7.25 -3.86 -0.16
C GLU A 165 -6.89 -4.42 -1.54
N TRP A 166 -5.77 -3.95 -2.12
CA TRP A 166 -5.35 -4.33 -3.47
C TRP A 166 -4.77 -5.74 -3.52
N ILE A 167 -4.22 -6.21 -2.40
CA ILE A 167 -3.62 -7.53 -2.26
C ILE A 167 -4.48 -8.48 -1.42
N ILE A 168 -5.75 -8.17 -1.16
CA ILE A 168 -6.61 -8.91 -0.23
C ILE A 168 -6.69 -10.42 -0.53
N ARG A 169 -6.69 -10.77 -1.82
CA ARG A 169 -6.73 -12.17 -2.28
C ARG A 169 -5.43 -12.94 -2.01
N ALA A 170 -4.32 -12.22 -1.85
CA ALA A 170 -3.01 -12.79 -1.54
C ALA A 170 -2.75 -12.89 -0.03
N LEU A 171 -3.55 -12.20 0.79
CA LEU A 171 -3.43 -12.30 2.23
C LEU A 171 -3.72 -13.73 2.69
N THR A 172 -2.93 -14.23 3.61
CA THR A 172 -3.23 -15.46 4.34
C THR A 172 -4.40 -15.23 5.29
N LYS A 173 -5.07 -16.32 5.72
CA LYS A 173 -6.17 -16.22 6.70
C LYS A 173 -5.74 -15.51 8.00
N PRO A 174 -4.56 -15.80 8.61
CA PRO A 174 -4.10 -15.06 9.79
C PRO A 174 -3.89 -13.57 9.53
N GLN A 175 -3.37 -13.18 8.35
CA GLN A 175 -3.19 -11.77 7.99
C GLN A 175 -4.53 -11.04 7.85
N ARG A 176 -5.54 -11.68 7.24
CA ARG A 176 -6.89 -11.11 7.17
C ARG A 176 -7.53 -10.96 8.55
N GLN A 177 -7.41 -11.97 9.41
CA GLN A 177 -7.89 -11.92 10.80
C GLN A 177 -7.24 -10.79 11.58
N LYS A 178 -5.91 -10.64 11.47
CA LYS A 178 -5.19 -9.51 12.07
C LYS A 178 -5.69 -8.17 11.54
N TRP A 179 -5.90 -8.06 10.23
CA TRP A 179 -6.41 -6.83 9.63
C TRP A 179 -7.81 -6.48 10.13
N VAL A 180 -8.72 -7.44 10.19
CA VAL A 180 -10.08 -7.25 10.73
C VAL A 180 -10.01 -6.75 12.17
N SER A 181 -9.23 -7.42 13.04
CA SER A 181 -9.06 -7.00 14.44
C SER A 181 -8.58 -5.53 14.55
N LEU A 182 -7.57 -5.16 13.76
CA LEU A 182 -7.06 -3.78 13.73
C LEU A 182 -8.08 -2.77 13.20
N LEU A 183 -8.90 -3.14 12.21
CA LEU A 183 -9.98 -2.28 11.70
C LEU A 183 -11.11 -2.10 12.73
N VAL A 184 -11.48 -3.15 13.46
CA VAL A 184 -12.48 -3.07 14.53
C VAL A 184 -11.99 -2.16 15.66
N ARG A 185 -10.73 -2.32 16.08
CA ARG A 185 -10.12 -1.43 17.08
C ARG A 185 -10.14 0.02 16.62
N LEU A 186 -9.74 0.27 15.37
CA LEU A 186 -9.78 1.61 14.78
C LEU A 186 -11.21 2.16 14.70
N LEU A 187 -12.21 1.32 14.45
CA LEU A 187 -13.61 1.72 14.41
C LEU A 187 -14.15 2.08 15.81
N GLN A 188 -13.79 1.32 16.84
CA GLN A 188 -14.16 1.59 18.23
C GLN A 188 -13.56 2.89 18.76
N GLY A 189 -12.33 3.22 18.36
CA GLY A 189 -11.66 4.46 18.75
C GLY A 189 -12.04 5.69 17.91
N GLN A 190 -13.02 5.61 17.01
CA GLN A 190 -13.38 6.70 16.10
C GLN A 190 -14.83 7.16 16.22
N ASN A 191 -15.01 8.47 16.39
CA ASN A 191 -16.30 9.14 16.49
C ASN A 191 -16.71 9.90 15.22
N GLN A 192 -15.84 9.99 14.21
CA GLN A 192 -16.13 10.70 12.96
C GLN A 192 -16.86 9.81 11.96
N LYS A 193 -18.09 10.19 11.56
CA LYS A 193 -18.94 9.41 10.65
C LYS A 193 -18.28 9.04 9.32
N SER A 194 -17.53 9.96 8.70
CA SER A 194 -16.85 9.71 7.42
C SER A 194 -15.77 8.63 7.53
N TYR A 195 -15.05 8.60 8.65
CA TYR A 195 -14.06 7.57 8.96
C TYR A 195 -14.76 6.22 9.19
N GLN A 196 -15.83 6.20 9.97
CA GLN A 196 -16.60 4.98 10.27
C GLN A 196 -17.13 4.32 8.99
N SER A 197 -17.68 5.09 8.04
CA SER A 197 -18.13 4.54 6.74
C SER A 197 -17.00 3.85 5.98
N THR A 198 -15.83 4.50 5.89
CA THR A 198 -14.66 3.95 5.18
C THR A 198 -14.17 2.65 5.83
N LEU A 199 -14.19 2.57 7.17
CA LEU A 199 -13.82 1.38 7.92
C LEU A 199 -14.81 0.24 7.68
N ILE A 200 -16.11 0.53 7.67
CA ILE A 200 -17.15 -0.47 7.42
C ILE A 200 -17.08 -0.99 5.98
N ASP A 201 -16.78 -0.14 4.99
CA ASP A 201 -16.58 -0.57 3.61
C ASP A 201 -15.42 -1.57 3.48
N ARG A 202 -14.32 -1.33 4.22
CA ARG A 202 -13.16 -2.24 4.27
C ARG A 202 -13.46 -3.55 4.99
N LEU A 203 -14.18 -3.49 6.11
CA LEU A 203 -14.67 -4.69 6.78
C LEU A 203 -15.59 -5.49 5.85
N THR A 204 -16.45 -4.82 5.08
CA THR A 204 -17.31 -5.47 4.08
C THR A 204 -16.51 -6.17 2.99
N LEU A 205 -15.42 -5.56 2.52
CA LEU A 205 -14.50 -6.20 1.58
C LEU A 205 -13.89 -7.49 2.16
N LEU A 206 -13.48 -7.47 3.43
CA LEU A 206 -12.93 -8.64 4.14
C LEU A 206 -13.97 -9.73 4.38
N TRP A 207 -15.20 -9.37 4.74
CA TRP A 207 -16.30 -10.33 4.88
C TRP A 207 -16.59 -11.08 3.59
N ARG A 208 -16.44 -10.41 2.44
CA ARG A 208 -16.63 -11.01 1.11
C ARG A 208 -15.42 -11.84 0.64
N ALA A 209 -14.27 -11.72 1.30
CA ALA A 209 -13.04 -12.39 0.90
C ALA A 209 -12.89 -13.80 1.49
N ASP A 210 -13.73 -14.18 2.46
CA ASP A 210 -13.75 -15.51 3.08
C ASP A 210 -15.10 -16.19 2.90
N ASP A 211 -15.10 -17.52 2.75
CA ASP A 211 -16.32 -18.32 2.54
C ASP A 211 -17.23 -18.38 3.78
N ASP A 212 -16.62 -18.33 4.98
CA ASP A 212 -17.31 -18.30 6.27
C ASP A 212 -16.69 -17.20 7.16
N PRO A 213 -17.06 -15.93 6.93
CA PRO A 213 -16.48 -14.80 7.63
C PRO A 213 -16.89 -14.77 9.10
N ARG A 214 -18.10 -15.22 9.46
CA ARG A 214 -18.56 -15.27 10.85
C ARG A 214 -17.73 -16.21 11.71
N ARG A 215 -17.38 -17.38 11.17
CA ARG A 215 -16.47 -18.29 11.86
C ARG A 215 -15.04 -17.78 11.84
N SER A 216 -14.59 -17.22 10.71
CA SER A 216 -13.21 -16.76 10.55
C SER A 216 -12.89 -15.54 11.39
N TYR A 217 -13.89 -14.69 11.67
CA TYR A 217 -13.77 -13.44 12.39
C TYR A 217 -14.63 -13.39 13.66
N ALA A 218 -14.85 -14.53 14.32
CA ALA A 218 -15.80 -14.65 15.43
C ALA A 218 -15.61 -13.62 16.55
N GLU A 219 -14.37 -13.35 16.95
CA GLU A 219 -14.06 -12.34 17.98
C GLU A 219 -14.41 -10.93 17.50
N ALA A 220 -14.04 -10.58 16.27
CA ALA A 220 -14.37 -9.30 15.67
C ALA A 220 -15.89 -9.14 15.48
N ASP A 221 -16.62 -10.20 15.13
CA ASP A 221 -18.08 -10.17 15.03
C ASP A 221 -18.74 -9.87 16.38
N GLN A 222 -18.24 -10.45 17.47
CA GLN A 222 -18.70 -10.15 18.83
C GLN A 222 -18.42 -8.69 19.22
N GLN A 223 -17.22 -8.18 18.90
CA GLN A 223 -16.85 -6.78 19.15
C GLN A 223 -17.72 -5.80 18.34
N LEU A 224 -18.02 -6.13 17.08
CA LEU A 224 -18.91 -5.32 16.24
C LEU A 224 -20.35 -5.35 16.75
N GLN A 225 -20.82 -6.48 17.28
CA GLN A 225 -22.15 -6.57 17.92
C GLN A 225 -22.26 -5.68 19.15
N ALA A 226 -21.23 -5.64 19.99
CA ALA A 226 -21.20 -4.75 21.15
C ALA A 226 -21.20 -3.28 20.70
N LEU A 227 -20.43 -2.94 19.65
CA LEU A 227 -20.40 -1.60 19.09
C LEU A 227 -21.74 -1.16 18.50
N GLU A 228 -22.46 -2.07 17.83
CA GLU A 228 -23.79 -1.84 17.25
C GLU A 228 -24.80 -1.31 18.29
N GLN A 229 -24.76 -1.81 19.53
CA GLN A 229 -25.67 -1.43 20.61
C GLN A 229 -25.48 0.00 21.12
N HIS A 230 -24.28 0.57 20.92
CA HIS A 230 -23.90 1.88 21.45
C HIS A 230 -23.62 2.91 20.34
N SER A 231 -23.87 2.54 19.09
CA SER A 231 -23.59 3.36 17.92
C SER A 231 -24.77 4.22 17.46
N SER A 232 -24.46 5.26 16.68
CA SER A 232 -25.51 6.01 15.97
C SER A 232 -26.30 5.11 15.02
N ARG A 233 -27.57 5.46 14.72
CA ARG A 233 -28.47 4.67 13.86
C ARG A 233 -27.85 4.31 12.51
N ASP A 234 -27.10 5.22 11.90
CA ASP A 234 -26.47 5.01 10.59
C ASP A 234 -25.40 3.91 10.65
N VAL A 235 -24.54 3.97 11.68
CA VAL A 235 -23.47 3.00 11.92
C VAL A 235 -24.06 1.64 12.31
N MET A 236 -25.07 1.62 13.17
CA MET A 236 -25.80 0.41 13.55
C MET A 236 -26.37 -0.30 12.31
N LEU A 237 -27.07 0.42 11.42
CA LEU A 237 -27.62 -0.16 10.20
C LEU A 237 -26.55 -0.72 9.26
N ALA A 238 -25.39 -0.06 9.18
CA ALA A 238 -24.27 -0.51 8.36
C ALA A 238 -23.60 -1.77 8.93
N LEU A 239 -23.37 -1.82 10.25
CA LEU A 239 -22.84 -3.00 10.94
C LEU A 239 -23.79 -4.20 10.85
N TYR A 240 -25.10 -3.96 11.01
CA TYR A 240 -26.12 -5.00 10.85
C TYR A 240 -26.09 -5.62 9.45
N LYS A 241 -25.93 -4.80 8.40
CA LYS A 241 -25.83 -5.27 7.01
C LYS A 241 -24.56 -6.09 6.78
N LEU A 242 -23.41 -5.59 7.24
CA LEU A 242 -22.12 -6.28 7.15
C LEU A 242 -22.21 -7.70 7.68
N ARG A 243 -22.78 -7.86 8.89
CA ARG A 243 -22.85 -9.16 9.59
C ARG A 243 -23.86 -10.13 8.97
N LYS A 244 -24.75 -9.65 8.10
CA LYS A 244 -25.75 -10.46 7.38
C LYS A 244 -25.26 -11.01 6.03
N CYS A 245 -24.14 -10.51 5.51
CA CYS A 245 -23.42 -11.12 4.40
C CYS A 245 -22.77 -12.44 4.84
#